data_AF-A0A1C4ZUS4-F1
#
_entry.id   AF-A0A1C4ZUS4-F1
#
_cell.length_a   1.000
_cell.length_b   1.000
_cell.length_c   1.000
_cell.angle_alpha   90.00
_cell.angle_beta   90.00
_cell.angle_gamma   90.00
#
_symmetry.space_group_name_H-M   'P 1'
#
loop_
_entity.id
_entity.type
_entity.pdbx_description
1 polymer ?
#
loop_
_entity_poly.entity_id
_entity_poly.type
_entity_poly.pdbx_seq_one_letter_code
_entity_poly.pdbx_strand_id
1 'polypeptide(L)'
;MRVTVSAFRLLTAVLTSLYPVRVTPLRSGAESFIGEQGKPSRQRDRSAPGRPGAAGFSYGHGVTETANARKIAFATFVRRALADARATRAWSGTEVSRRTGVSRQTINRWVRGDWASDPEVERVVAFCEGLGLNPAAAFAALGWDRAAARDTGNTPPPMDPDVEALLRRLVDPNVSDAEKFHIRETIRYLAYRPTLSTDVRHSSKEAG
;
A
#
# COMPACT_ATOMS: atom_id res chain seq x y z
N MET A 1 21.67 33.44 -40.34
CA MET A 1 22.15 32.05 -40.48
C MET A 1 21.09 31.17 -39.80
N ARG A 2 20.14 30.42 -40.41
CA ARG A 2 20.12 29.49 -41.58
C ARG A 2 21.34 28.56 -41.53
N VAL A 3 21.25 27.24 -41.28
CA VAL A 3 20.63 26.17 -42.11
C VAL A 3 20.57 24.81 -41.33
N THR A 4 19.46 24.07 -41.52
CA THR A 4 19.12 22.59 -41.56
C THR A 4 20.23 21.50 -41.51
N VAL A 5 20.06 20.17 -41.37
CA VAL A 5 19.00 19.13 -41.17
C VAL A 5 19.70 17.77 -40.90
N SER A 6 19.00 16.87 -40.20
CA SER A 6 18.99 15.38 -40.19
C SER A 6 19.95 14.54 -41.07
N ALA A 7 20.39 13.39 -40.54
CA ALA A 7 20.53 12.10 -41.25
C ALA A 7 20.61 10.94 -40.22
N PHE A 8 19.61 10.07 -40.07
CA PHE A 8 19.36 8.83 -40.85
C PHE A 8 20.57 7.88 -40.97
N ARG A 9 20.48 6.71 -40.30
CA ARG A 9 21.01 5.46 -40.85
C ARG A 9 19.97 4.34 -40.69
N LEU A 10 19.53 3.88 -41.86
CA LEU A 10 18.85 2.61 -42.13
C LEU A 10 19.88 1.47 -42.11
N LEU A 11 19.47 0.30 -41.62
CA LEU A 11 19.90 -1.00 -42.14
C LEU A 11 18.75 -1.99 -41.87
N THR A 12 17.83 -2.10 -42.83
CA THR A 12 17.67 -3.24 -43.76
C THR A 12 17.23 -4.54 -43.11
N ALA A 13 15.98 -4.88 -43.44
CA ALA A 13 15.32 -6.16 -43.21
C ALA A 13 15.96 -7.28 -44.03
N VAL A 14 15.85 -8.51 -43.52
CA VAL A 14 15.76 -9.73 -44.34
C VAL A 14 14.54 -10.52 -43.88
N LEU A 15 13.60 -10.68 -44.81
CA LEU A 15 12.45 -11.59 -44.76
C LEU A 15 12.89 -13.03 -45.07
N THR A 16 12.28 -14.00 -44.39
CA THR A 16 11.91 -15.32 -44.95
C THR A 16 11.01 -16.00 -43.90
N SER A 17 9.69 -15.91 -44.00
CA SER A 17 8.79 -16.82 -44.72
C SER A 17 9.15 -18.30 -44.55
N LEU A 18 8.28 -19.08 -43.90
CA LEU A 18 7.73 -20.37 -44.36
C LEU A 18 6.72 -20.91 -43.32
N TYR A 19 5.47 -21.08 -43.80
CA TYR A 19 4.35 -21.86 -43.24
C TYR A 19 4.72 -23.36 -43.01
N PRO A 20 3.88 -24.29 -42.46
CA PRO A 20 2.40 -24.23 -42.34
C PRO A 20 1.73 -24.81 -41.06
N VAL A 21 0.45 -24.43 -40.97
CA VAL A 21 -0.70 -25.16 -40.43
C VAL A 21 -0.66 -26.68 -40.70
N ARG A 22 -0.98 -27.49 -39.68
CA ARG A 22 -1.73 -28.74 -39.86
C ARG A 22 -2.78 -28.91 -38.77
N VAL A 23 -4.03 -28.77 -39.18
CA VAL A 23 -5.21 -29.33 -38.53
C VAL A 23 -5.36 -30.76 -39.05
N THR A 24 -5.58 -31.72 -38.16
CA THR A 24 -6.24 -32.99 -38.49
C THR A 24 -7.13 -33.38 -37.31
N PRO A 25 -8.44 -33.66 -37.54
CA PRO A 25 -9.36 -34.16 -36.53
C PRO A 25 -9.57 -35.69 -36.62
N LEU A 26 -10.36 -36.19 -35.66
CA LEU A 26 -10.98 -37.52 -35.53
C LEU A 26 -10.09 -38.71 -35.11
N ARG A 27 -10.38 -39.21 -33.90
CA ARG A 27 -10.61 -40.65 -33.70
C ARG A 27 -11.66 -40.86 -32.62
N SER A 28 -12.87 -41.22 -33.05
CA SER A 28 -13.85 -41.91 -32.23
C SER A 28 -13.38 -43.34 -32.02
N GLY A 29 -13.46 -43.81 -30.79
CA GLY A 29 -13.35 -45.23 -30.43
C GLY A 29 -14.23 -45.43 -29.22
N ALA A 30 -15.48 -45.80 -29.48
CA ALA A 30 -16.36 -46.38 -28.49
C ALA A 30 -15.77 -47.74 -28.11
N GLU A 31 -15.68 -48.02 -26.81
CA GLU A 31 -16.00 -49.35 -26.29
C GLU A 31 -16.32 -49.24 -24.81
N SER A 32 -17.59 -49.55 -24.55
CA SER A 32 -18.26 -49.76 -23.29
C SER A 32 -17.71 -51.02 -22.62
N PHE A 33 -17.48 -51.01 -21.30
CA PHE A 33 -17.66 -52.22 -20.49
C PHE A 33 -18.20 -51.88 -19.11
N ILE A 34 -19.20 -52.67 -18.74
CA ILE A 34 -20.09 -52.61 -17.58
C ILE A 34 -19.36 -53.12 -16.33
N GLY A 35 -19.63 -52.54 -15.15
CA GLY A 35 -19.11 -53.07 -13.88
C GLY A 35 -19.59 -52.35 -12.61
N GLU A 36 -20.81 -52.69 -12.21
CA GLU A 36 -21.34 -52.82 -10.83
C GLU A 36 -21.44 -51.66 -9.81
N GLN A 37 -22.55 -51.79 -9.08
CA GLN A 37 -23.10 -50.94 -8.04
C GLN A 37 -22.57 -51.37 -6.66
N GLY A 38 -22.27 -50.39 -5.79
CA GLY A 38 -22.04 -50.61 -4.36
C GLY A 38 -22.70 -49.49 -3.54
N LYS A 39 -23.68 -49.87 -2.72
CA LYS A 39 -24.64 -49.04 -1.97
C LYS A 39 -24.04 -48.07 -0.92
N PRO A 40 -24.81 -47.03 -0.51
CA PRO A 40 -24.39 -46.04 0.48
C PRO A 40 -24.65 -46.53 1.91
N SER A 41 -23.76 -46.24 2.86
CA SER A 41 -23.99 -46.47 4.30
C SER A 41 -22.97 -45.74 5.19
N ARG A 42 -23.35 -44.59 5.76
CA ARG A 42 -23.31 -44.31 7.21
C ARG A 42 -23.62 -42.84 7.50
N GLN A 43 -24.91 -42.59 7.65
CA GLN A 43 -25.43 -41.54 8.50
C GLN A 43 -25.04 -41.85 9.95
N ARG A 44 -24.30 -40.94 10.60
CA ARG A 44 -24.25 -40.85 12.06
C ARG A 44 -24.82 -39.51 12.45
N ASP A 45 -26.10 -39.53 12.77
CA ASP A 45 -26.67 -38.60 13.73
C ASP A 45 -25.97 -38.78 15.08
N ARG A 46 -25.43 -37.68 15.60
CA ARG A 46 -25.42 -37.35 17.04
C ARG A 46 -25.38 -35.83 17.16
N SER A 47 -26.56 -35.23 17.16
CA SER A 47 -26.77 -33.95 17.84
C SER A 47 -26.91 -34.21 19.35
N ALA A 48 -26.31 -33.34 20.16
CA ALA A 48 -26.82 -32.70 21.39
C ALA A 48 -25.65 -32.29 22.32
N PRO A 49 -25.84 -31.42 23.34
CA PRO A 49 -25.75 -29.97 23.23
C PRO A 49 -24.83 -29.32 24.30
N GLY A 50 -24.51 -28.04 24.11
CA GLY A 50 -24.23 -27.11 25.21
C GLY A 50 -22.77 -26.90 25.62
N ARG A 51 -22.20 -25.75 25.21
CA ARG A 51 -21.45 -24.87 26.13
C ARG A 51 -21.37 -23.45 25.55
N PRO A 52 -22.00 -22.45 26.19
CA PRO A 52 -21.68 -21.05 25.95
C PRO A 52 -20.47 -20.67 26.81
N GLY A 53 -19.52 -19.93 26.22
CA GLY A 53 -18.47 -19.26 26.98
C GLY A 53 -17.06 -19.60 26.53
N ALA A 54 -16.54 -18.80 25.61
CA ALA A 54 -15.15 -18.34 25.65
C ALA A 54 -15.04 -17.13 24.70
N ALA A 55 -15.26 -15.93 25.26
CA ALA A 55 -14.63 -14.74 24.75
C ALA A 55 -13.10 -14.95 24.80
N GLY A 56 -12.41 -14.47 23.77
CA GLY A 56 -10.96 -14.39 23.73
C GLY A 56 -10.35 -15.35 22.73
N PHE A 57 -10.09 -14.84 21.52
CA PHE A 57 -8.78 -14.85 20.87
C PHE A 57 -8.90 -14.03 19.57
N SER A 58 -9.02 -12.71 19.72
CA SER A 58 -9.05 -11.71 18.64
C SER A 58 -7.66 -11.35 18.11
N TYR A 59 -6.62 -12.12 18.44
CA TYR A 59 -5.24 -11.82 18.02
C TYR A 59 -4.97 -12.12 16.54
N GLY A 60 -5.69 -13.09 15.94
CA GLY A 60 -5.49 -13.46 14.53
C GLY A 60 -6.28 -12.61 13.53
N HIS A 61 -7.47 -12.14 13.91
CA HIS A 61 -8.41 -11.47 13.00
C HIS A 61 -7.90 -10.10 12.54
N GLY A 62 -7.29 -9.32 13.44
CA GLY A 62 -6.75 -8.00 13.09
C GLY A 62 -5.56 -8.07 12.13
N VAL A 63 -4.69 -9.08 12.27
CA VAL A 63 -3.51 -9.26 11.41
C VAL A 63 -3.92 -9.69 10.00
N THR A 64 -4.92 -10.57 9.88
CA THR A 64 -5.44 -10.99 8.57
C THR A 64 -6.21 -9.87 7.88
N GLU A 65 -6.98 -9.08 8.63
CA GLU A 65 -7.75 -7.95 8.09
C GLU A 65 -6.81 -6.85 7.56
N THR A 66 -5.78 -6.50 8.32
CA THR A 66 -4.76 -5.52 7.89
C THR A 66 -3.94 -6.01 6.70
N ALA A 67 -3.61 -7.30 6.63
CA ALA A 67 -2.93 -7.89 5.47
C ALA A 67 -3.82 -7.91 4.22
N ASN A 68 -5.12 -8.20 4.36
CA ASN A 68 -6.08 -8.16 3.27
C ASN A 68 -6.32 -6.73 2.77
N ALA A 69 -6.45 -5.76 3.69
CA ALA A 69 -6.56 -4.35 3.37
C ALA A 69 -5.33 -3.86 2.56
N ARG A 70 -4.12 -4.26 2.97
CA ARG A 70 -2.88 -3.98 2.23
C ARG A 70 -2.90 -4.55 0.81
N LYS A 71 -3.32 -5.81 0.65
CA LYS A 71 -3.45 -6.47 -0.66
C LYS A 71 -4.42 -5.73 -1.56
N ILE A 72 -5.57 -5.30 -1.03
CA ILE A 72 -6.59 -4.55 -1.78
C ILE A 72 -6.07 -3.17 -2.19
N ALA A 73 -5.41 -2.44 -1.27
CA ALA A 73 -4.85 -1.12 -1.53
C ALA A 73 -3.80 -1.16 -2.64
N PHE A 74 -2.84 -2.09 -2.53
CA PHE A 74 -1.80 -2.27 -3.54
C PHE A 74 -2.37 -2.72 -4.89
N ALA A 75 -3.32 -3.66 -4.90
CA ALA A 75 -3.99 -4.09 -6.12
C ALA A 75 -4.73 -2.93 -6.82
N THR A 76 -5.35 -2.04 -6.04
CA THR A 76 -6.03 -0.84 -6.55
C THR A 76 -5.02 0.14 -7.16
N PHE A 77 -3.89 0.38 -6.49
CA PHE A 77 -2.80 1.18 -7.01
C PHE A 77 -2.30 0.64 -8.37
N VAL A 78 -2.03 -0.67 -8.46
CA VAL A 78 -1.55 -1.28 -9.71
C VAL A 78 -2.58 -1.19 -10.82
N ARG A 79 -3.87 -1.43 -10.52
CA ARG A 79 -4.95 -1.26 -11.51
C ARG A 79 -5.02 0.16 -12.07
N ARG A 80 -4.93 1.17 -11.19
CA ARG A 80 -4.92 2.58 -11.58
C ARG A 80 -3.71 2.91 -12.44
N ALA A 81 -2.51 2.50 -12.02
CA ALA A 81 -1.28 2.71 -12.77
C ALA A 81 -1.34 2.13 -14.20
N LEU A 82 -1.91 0.92 -14.34
CA LEU A 82 -2.11 0.29 -15.65
C LEU A 82 -3.18 1.00 -16.50
N ALA A 83 -4.26 1.45 -15.88
CA ALA A 83 -5.30 2.22 -16.55
C ALA A 83 -4.74 3.55 -17.08
N ASP A 84 -3.97 4.26 -16.26
CA ASP A 84 -3.33 5.53 -16.62
C ASP A 84 -2.32 5.34 -17.76
N ALA A 85 -1.47 4.31 -17.68
CA ALA A 85 -0.53 3.98 -18.76
C ALA A 85 -1.24 3.63 -20.08
N ARG A 86 -2.40 2.97 -20.00
CA ARG A 86 -3.22 2.65 -21.16
C ARG A 86 -3.91 3.89 -21.74
N ALA A 87 -4.43 4.78 -20.91
CA ALA A 87 -5.11 5.99 -21.35
C ALA A 87 -4.15 7.03 -21.95
N THR A 88 -2.98 7.22 -21.33
CA THR A 88 -2.04 8.29 -21.73
C THR A 88 -1.06 7.87 -22.80
N ARG A 89 -0.63 6.60 -22.82
CA ARG A 89 0.44 6.10 -23.70
C ARG A 89 0.03 4.92 -24.57
N ALA A 90 -1.23 4.49 -24.51
CA ALA A 90 -1.75 3.32 -25.21
C ALA A 90 -0.97 2.02 -24.93
N TRP A 91 -0.31 1.91 -23.77
CA TRP A 91 0.50 0.74 -23.44
C TRP A 91 -0.37 -0.51 -23.23
N SER A 92 0.08 -1.62 -23.80
CA SER A 92 -0.48 -2.95 -23.56
C SER A 92 0.21 -3.61 -22.37
N GLY A 93 -0.39 -4.64 -21.77
CA GLY A 93 0.25 -5.36 -20.66
C GLY A 93 1.60 -5.98 -21.02
N THR A 94 1.81 -6.36 -22.30
CA THR A 94 3.11 -6.84 -22.80
C THR A 94 4.13 -5.71 -22.86
N GLU A 95 3.72 -4.51 -23.29
CA GLU A 95 4.58 -3.33 -23.34
C GLU A 95 4.98 -2.87 -21.94
N VAL A 96 4.05 -2.89 -20.97
CA VAL A 96 4.35 -2.59 -19.56
C VAL A 96 5.38 -3.56 -19.00
N SER A 97 5.26 -4.86 -19.30
CA SER A 97 6.22 -5.87 -18.85
C SER A 97 7.62 -5.64 -19.43
N ARG A 98 7.70 -5.30 -20.71
CA ARG A 98 8.96 -4.97 -21.39
C ARG A 98 9.64 -3.73 -20.82
N ARG A 99 8.86 -2.70 -20.48
CA ARG A 99 9.33 -1.41 -19.96
C ARG A 99 9.78 -1.46 -18.50
N THR A 100 9.05 -2.22 -17.68
CA THR A 100 9.30 -2.29 -16.23
C THR A 100 10.25 -3.42 -15.84
N GLY A 101 10.50 -4.38 -16.74
CA GLY A 101 11.24 -5.61 -16.42
C GLY A 101 10.46 -6.58 -15.53
N VAL A 102 9.24 -6.24 -15.11
CA VAL A 102 8.38 -7.10 -14.29
C VAL A 102 7.53 -7.98 -15.21
N SER A 103 7.53 -9.29 -14.96
CA SER A 103 6.77 -10.23 -15.80
C SER A 103 5.26 -9.96 -15.72
N ARG A 104 4.56 -10.20 -16.82
CA ARG A 104 3.10 -10.05 -16.89
C ARG A 104 2.37 -10.94 -15.87
N GLN A 105 2.93 -12.11 -15.53
CA GLN A 105 2.39 -12.98 -14.49
C GLN A 105 2.45 -12.32 -13.11
N THR A 106 3.60 -11.71 -12.77
CA THR A 106 3.78 -10.98 -11.50
C THR A 106 2.83 -9.79 -11.41
N ILE A 107 2.70 -9.01 -12.49
CA ILE A 107 1.77 -7.87 -12.53
C ILE A 107 0.31 -8.34 -12.35
N ASN A 108 -0.10 -9.40 -13.06
CA ASN A 108 -1.45 -9.96 -12.92
C ASN A 108 -1.72 -10.48 -11.50
N ARG A 109 -0.71 -11.04 -10.83
CA ARG A 109 -0.81 -11.48 -9.44
C ARG A 109 -1.03 -10.30 -8.51
N TRP A 110 -0.31 -9.20 -8.70
CA TRP A 110 -0.49 -7.97 -7.94
C TRP A 110 -1.88 -7.36 -8.15
N VAL A 111 -2.38 -7.32 -9.39
CA VAL A 111 -3.74 -6.84 -9.72
C VAL A 111 -4.83 -7.64 -9.01
N ARG A 112 -4.63 -8.94 -8.78
CA ARG A 112 -5.57 -9.81 -8.07
C ARG A 112 -5.41 -9.78 -6.55
N GLY A 113 -4.29 -9.25 -6.04
CA GLY A 113 -3.93 -9.34 -4.62
C GLY A 113 -3.59 -10.76 -4.15
N ASP A 114 -3.39 -11.70 -5.08
CA ASP A 114 -3.20 -13.13 -4.81
C ASP A 114 -1.71 -13.51 -4.74
N TRP A 115 -0.99 -12.80 -3.88
CA TRP A 115 0.41 -13.10 -3.59
C TRP A 115 0.57 -13.70 -2.20
N ALA A 116 1.36 -14.78 -2.13
CA ALA A 116 1.62 -15.53 -0.90
C ALA A 116 2.67 -14.83 -0.02
N SER A 117 3.67 -14.23 -0.66
CA SER A 117 4.71 -13.42 0.00
C SER A 117 4.61 -11.98 -0.45
N ASP A 118 5.03 -11.06 0.43
CA ASP A 118 5.10 -9.64 0.11
C ASP A 118 5.88 -9.42 -1.21
N PRO A 119 5.46 -8.48 -2.07
CA PRO A 119 6.19 -8.16 -3.30
C PRO A 119 7.66 -7.81 -3.01
N GLU A 120 8.55 -8.05 -3.96
CA GLU A 120 9.94 -7.63 -3.83
C GLU A 120 10.07 -6.13 -4.04
N VAL A 121 10.76 -5.43 -3.13
CA VAL A 121 10.94 -3.97 -3.17
C VAL A 121 11.52 -3.52 -4.50
N GLU A 122 12.58 -4.19 -4.96
CA GLU A 122 13.24 -3.88 -6.24
C GLU A 122 12.27 -3.97 -7.42
N ARG A 123 11.38 -4.96 -7.45
CA ARG A 123 10.37 -5.11 -8.50
C ARG A 123 9.29 -4.02 -8.44
N VAL A 124 8.92 -3.60 -7.24
CA VAL A 124 7.95 -2.49 -7.06
C VAL A 124 8.56 -1.17 -7.52
N VAL A 125 9.84 -0.93 -7.23
CA VAL A 125 10.58 0.23 -7.73
C VAL A 125 10.67 0.19 -9.26
N ALA A 126 11.14 -0.91 -9.84
CA ALA A 126 11.27 -1.05 -11.29
C ALA A 126 9.91 -0.89 -12.03
N PHE A 127 8.82 -1.36 -11.42
CA PHE A 127 7.47 -1.12 -11.90
C PHE A 127 7.10 0.35 -11.92
N CYS A 128 7.36 1.08 -10.82
CA CYS A 128 7.05 2.49 -10.71
C CYS A 128 7.92 3.32 -11.67
N GLU A 129 9.23 3.09 -11.70
CA GLU A 129 10.17 3.79 -12.60
C GLU A 129 9.84 3.56 -14.07
N GLY A 130 9.56 2.30 -14.47
CA GLY A 130 9.19 1.98 -15.85
C GLY A 130 7.87 2.61 -16.30
N LEU A 131 7.00 3.02 -15.36
CA LEU A 131 5.77 3.77 -15.62
C LEU A 131 5.93 5.29 -15.41
N GLY A 132 7.06 5.76 -14.86
CA GLY A 132 7.28 7.15 -14.47
C GLY A 132 6.45 7.59 -13.25
N LEU A 133 6.18 6.66 -12.33
CA LEU A 133 5.45 6.89 -11.09
C LEU A 133 6.42 7.01 -9.90
N ASN A 134 6.00 7.73 -8.86
CA ASN A 134 6.77 7.80 -7.61
C ASN A 134 6.60 6.49 -6.79
N PRO A 135 7.68 5.75 -6.47
CA PRO A 135 7.61 4.53 -5.66
C PRO A 135 6.99 4.71 -4.27
N ALA A 136 7.04 5.90 -3.69
CA ALA A 136 6.48 6.20 -2.37
C ALA A 136 4.97 5.86 -2.28
N ALA A 137 4.21 6.11 -3.35
CA ALA A 137 2.78 5.80 -3.38
C ALA A 137 2.51 4.28 -3.32
N ALA A 138 3.37 3.48 -3.94
CA ALA A 138 3.30 2.02 -3.88
C ALA A 138 3.67 1.51 -2.48
N PHE A 139 4.69 2.09 -1.86
CA PHE A 139 5.13 1.74 -0.51
C PHE A 139 4.10 2.11 0.56
N ALA A 140 3.41 3.24 0.41
CA ALA A 140 2.30 3.62 1.28
C ALA A 140 1.14 2.61 1.16
N ALA A 141 0.79 2.19 -0.07
CA ALA A 141 -0.24 1.16 -0.28
C ALA A 141 0.17 -0.22 0.30
N LEU A 142 1.46 -0.50 0.36
CA LEU A 142 2.04 -1.69 0.97
C LEU A 142 2.31 -1.53 2.48
N GLY A 143 2.05 -0.36 3.07
CA GLY A 143 2.38 -0.09 4.47
C GLY A 143 3.86 -0.30 4.82
N TRP A 144 4.75 -0.27 3.82
CA TRP A 144 6.21 -0.36 4.02
C TRP A 144 6.83 0.98 4.39
N ASP A 145 6.07 2.05 4.21
CA ASP A 145 6.50 3.37 4.61
C ASP A 145 6.40 3.51 6.14
N ARG A 146 7.54 3.29 6.80
CA ARG A 146 7.72 3.54 8.24
C ARG A 146 7.48 5.02 8.60
N ALA A 147 7.53 5.94 7.63
CA ALA A 147 7.21 7.35 7.79
C ALA A 147 5.72 7.65 7.54
N ALA A 148 5.04 7.02 6.57
CA ALA A 148 3.59 7.19 6.39
C ALA A 148 2.76 6.62 7.55
N ALA A 149 3.26 5.58 8.24
CA ALA A 149 2.65 5.10 9.49
C ALA A 149 2.68 6.15 10.61
N ARG A 150 3.56 7.17 10.53
CA ARG A 150 3.56 8.32 11.45
C ARG A 150 2.58 9.41 11.02
N ASP A 151 2.20 9.45 9.74
CA ASP A 151 1.40 10.55 9.19
C ASP A 151 -0.11 10.28 9.23
N THR A 152 -0.55 9.02 9.32
CA THR A 152 -1.96 8.70 9.61
C THR A 152 -2.34 8.91 11.09
N GLY A 153 -1.39 9.32 11.92
CA GLY A 153 -1.58 9.63 13.35
C GLY A 153 -1.33 11.08 13.71
N ASN A 154 -1.06 11.98 12.75
CA ASN A 154 -0.80 13.39 13.02
C ASN A 154 -2.07 14.25 12.94
N THR A 155 -3.15 13.81 13.57
CA THR A 155 -4.01 14.79 14.24
C THR A 155 -3.35 14.98 15.60
N PRO A 156 -2.53 16.05 15.80
CA PRO A 156 -2.12 16.39 17.15
C PRO A 156 -3.38 16.42 18.03
N PRO A 157 -3.32 15.93 19.28
CA PRO A 157 -4.46 16.06 20.20
C PRO A 157 -4.98 17.50 20.12
N PRO A 158 -6.31 17.71 20.13
CA PRO A 158 -6.91 19.02 19.86
C PRO A 158 -6.18 20.07 20.69
N MET A 159 -5.43 20.91 19.99
CA MET A 159 -4.57 21.90 20.62
C MET A 159 -5.48 22.97 21.22
N ASP A 160 -5.07 23.52 22.36
CA ASP A 160 -5.79 24.63 22.95
C ASP A 160 -5.92 25.77 21.91
N PRO A 161 -7.13 26.35 21.74
CA PRO A 161 -7.38 27.36 20.71
C PRO A 161 -6.43 28.57 20.82
N ASP A 162 -5.97 28.91 22.02
CA ASP A 162 -5.04 30.03 22.23
C ASP A 162 -3.63 29.67 21.74
N VAL A 163 -3.21 28.42 21.94
CA VAL A 163 -1.94 27.91 21.42
C VAL A 163 -1.96 27.86 19.89
N GLU A 164 -3.09 27.46 19.30
CA GLU A 164 -3.28 27.51 17.85
C GLU A 164 -3.23 28.94 17.30
N ALA A 165 -3.87 29.89 17.97
CA ALA A 165 -3.83 31.30 17.59
C ALA A 165 -2.39 31.85 17.65
N LEU A 166 -1.61 31.49 18.68
CA LEU A 166 -0.21 31.88 18.80
C LEU A 166 0.66 31.32 17.67
N LEU A 167 0.50 30.04 17.32
CA LEU A 167 1.24 29.44 16.20
C LEU A 167 0.86 30.10 14.87
N ARG A 168 -0.43 30.37 14.65
CA ARG A 168 -0.92 31.06 13.44
C ARG A 168 -0.29 32.46 13.30
N ARG A 169 -0.19 33.20 14.41
CA ARG A 169 0.42 34.53 14.44
C ARG A 169 1.94 34.50 14.21
N LEU A 170 2.62 33.44 14.64
CA LEU A 170 4.06 33.25 14.42
C LEU A 170 4.42 32.98 12.96
N VAL A 171 3.52 32.35 12.19
CA VAL A 171 3.73 32.01 10.77
C VAL A 171 3.16 33.06 9.81
N ASP A 172 2.29 33.96 10.26
CA ASP A 172 1.68 35.00 9.44
C ASP A 172 2.73 36.03 8.96
N PRO A 173 2.95 36.21 7.64
CA PRO A 173 3.92 37.18 7.13
C PRO A 173 3.55 38.64 7.41
N ASN A 174 2.30 38.95 7.73
CA ASN A 174 1.85 40.32 8.03
C ASN A 174 2.14 40.75 9.47
N VAL A 175 2.53 39.81 10.35
CA VAL A 175 2.92 40.10 11.73
C VAL A 175 4.38 40.52 11.77
N SER A 176 4.64 41.63 12.46
CA SER A 176 5.98 42.21 12.56
C SER A 176 6.98 41.27 13.24
N ASP A 177 8.25 41.36 12.85
CA ASP A 177 9.31 40.53 13.44
C ASP A 177 9.54 40.81 14.92
N ALA A 178 9.36 42.06 15.35
CA ALA A 178 9.43 42.45 16.76
C ALA A 178 8.36 41.73 17.60
N GLU A 179 7.17 41.58 17.05
CA GLU A 179 6.05 40.91 17.71
C GLU A 179 6.23 39.39 17.74
N LYS A 180 6.67 38.79 16.63
CA LYS A 180 7.04 37.36 16.61
C LYS A 180 8.18 37.06 17.56
N PHE A 181 9.17 37.96 17.67
CA PHE A 181 10.26 37.85 18.62
C PHE A 181 9.74 37.85 20.06
N HIS A 182 8.86 38.80 20.41
CA HIS A 182 8.27 38.86 21.75
C HIS A 182 7.48 37.60 22.08
N ILE A 183 6.63 37.12 21.17
CA ILE A 183 5.86 35.87 21.36
C ILE A 183 6.80 34.68 21.61
N ARG A 184 7.86 34.51 20.80
CA ARG A 184 8.84 33.41 20.98
C ARG A 184 9.57 33.52 22.31
N GLU A 185 9.94 34.72 22.72
CA GLU A 185 10.65 34.95 23.97
C GLU A 185 9.76 34.68 25.19
N THR A 186 8.49 35.11 25.15
CA THR A 186 7.52 34.79 26.20
C THR A 186 7.30 33.28 26.32
N ILE A 187 7.14 32.57 25.19
CA ILE A 187 7.00 31.11 25.19
C ILE A 187 8.25 30.46 25.79
N ARG A 188 9.45 30.90 25.37
CA ARG A 188 10.72 30.40 25.91
C ARG A 188 10.81 30.61 27.42
N TYR A 189 10.51 31.82 27.90
CA TYR A 189 10.50 32.15 29.31
C TYR A 189 9.56 31.23 30.11
N LEU A 190 8.34 31.03 29.62
CA LEU A 190 7.34 30.19 30.29
C LEU A 190 7.74 28.70 30.27
N ALA A 191 8.26 28.21 29.14
CA ALA A 191 8.65 26.82 28.97
C ALA A 191 9.83 26.40 29.87
N TYR A 192 10.74 27.32 30.15
CA TYR A 192 11.94 27.07 30.97
C TYR A 192 11.85 27.69 32.37
N ARG A 193 10.67 28.13 32.80
CA ARG A 193 10.50 28.67 34.14
C ARG A 193 10.79 27.57 35.17
N PRO A 194 11.68 27.80 36.16
CA PRO A 194 11.83 26.88 37.28
C PRO A 194 10.48 26.76 37.99
N THR A 195 9.93 25.55 38.07
CA THR A 195 8.73 25.29 38.87
C THR A 195 9.11 25.55 40.33
N LEU A 196 8.63 26.64 40.91
CA LEU A 196 8.73 26.84 42.36
C LEU A 196 8.01 25.66 43.01
N SER A 197 8.77 24.82 43.71
CA SER A 197 8.24 23.70 44.48
C SER A 197 7.16 24.24 45.41
N THR A 198 5.91 23.93 45.13
CA THR A 198 4.82 24.10 46.09
C THR A 198 4.96 23.02 47.15
N ASP A 199 5.95 23.20 48.04
CA ASP A 199 6.08 22.37 49.23
C ASP A 199 5.01 22.83 50.22
N VAL A 200 3.86 22.18 50.12
CA VAL A 200 2.74 22.35 51.04
C VAL A 200 3.19 21.81 52.39
N ARG A 201 3.49 22.70 53.34
CA ARG A 201 3.69 22.36 54.75
C ARG A 201 2.48 21.60 55.28
N HIS A 202 2.57 20.27 55.32
CA HIS A 202 1.73 19.41 56.13
C HIS A 202 2.61 18.42 56.90
N SER A 203 3.17 18.86 58.03
CA SER A 203 3.50 17.95 59.15
C SER A 203 3.66 18.74 60.46
N SER A 204 2.59 19.40 60.90
CA SER A 204 2.42 19.80 62.29
C SER A 204 1.43 18.85 62.97
N LYS A 205 1.93 17.70 63.44
CA LYS A 205 1.48 16.98 64.65
C LYS A 205 2.07 15.57 64.63
N GLU A 206 3.03 15.34 65.51
CA GLU A 206 2.98 14.21 66.45
C GLU A 206 3.86 14.59 67.65
N ALA A 207 3.19 14.87 68.75
CA ALA A 207 3.76 14.92 70.08
C ALA A 207 3.54 13.53 70.68
N GLY A 208 4.60 12.94 71.22
CA GLY A 208 4.61 11.64 71.87
C GLY A 208 6.02 11.25 72.24
#